data_AF-A0A2T8HI46-F1
#
_entry.id   AF-A0A2T8HI46-F1
#
_cell.length_a   1.000
_cell.length_b   1.000
_cell.length_c   1.000
_cell.angle_alpha   90.00
_cell.angle_beta   90.00
_cell.angle_gamma   90.00
#
_symmetry.space_group_name_H-M   'P 1'
#
loop_
_entity.id
_entity.type
_entity.pdbx_description
1 polymer ?
#
loop_
_entity_poly.entity_id
_entity_poly.type
_entity_poly.pdbx_seq_one_letter_code
_entity_poly.pdbx_strand_id
1 'polypeptide(L)' 'MNDMIFNEHFVRFEKKLKRTLSGKLREKFIHNDIITKRSRWATNAYLGALTAGNPEDYCEQIATSILLDGLDR' A
#
# COMPACT_ATOMS: atom_id res chain seq x y z
N MET A 1 14.28 3.54 -12.03
CA MET A 1 13.48 4.06 -10.89
C MET A 1 14.20 3.60 -9.65
N ASN A 2 14.59 4.52 -8.75
CA ASN A 2 15.60 4.26 -7.71
C ASN A 2 15.09 3.18 -6.72
N ASP A 3 15.77 2.03 -6.59
CA ASP A 3 15.34 0.91 -5.72
C ASP A 3 15.12 1.35 -4.26
N MET A 4 15.88 2.36 -3.83
CA MET A 4 15.73 3.01 -2.52
C MET A 4 14.36 3.68 -2.35
N ILE A 5 13.89 4.42 -3.36
CA ILE A 5 12.59 5.12 -3.33
C ILE A 5 11.46 4.09 -3.32
N PHE A 6 11.58 3.04 -4.14
CA PHE A 6 10.61 1.96 -4.13
C PHE A 6 10.49 1.30 -2.75
N ASN A 7 11.63 0.97 -2.13
CA ASN A 7 11.66 0.31 -0.83
C ASN A 7 11.08 1.20 0.28
N GLU A 8 11.32 2.51 0.24
CA GLU A 8 10.75 3.46 1.21
C GLU A 8 9.21 3.43 1.18
N HIS A 9 8.61 3.59 0.00
CA HIS A 9 7.16 3.56 -0.15
C HIS A 9 6.57 2.18 0.16
N PHE A 10 7.27 1.11 -0.22
CA PHE A 10 6.88 -0.26 0.13
C PHE A 10 6.77 -0.45 1.64
N VAL A 11 7.80 -0.08 2.40
CA VAL A 11 7.79 -0.17 3.87
C VAL A 11 6.70 0.73 4.47
N ARG A 12 6.45 1.91 3.90
CA ARG A 12 5.37 2.82 4.34
C ARG A 12 3.99 2.16 4.20
N PHE A 13 3.69 1.61 3.02
CA PHE A 13 2.41 0.95 2.76
C PHE A 13 2.25 -0.37 3.54
N GLU A 14 3.33 -1.11 3.75
CA GLU A 14 3.32 -2.31 4.58
C GLU A 14 2.94 -2.00 6.03
N LYS A 15 3.54 -0.95 6.61
CA LYS A 15 3.21 -0.48 7.96
C LYS A 15 1.77 0.02 8.05
N LYS A 16 1.29 0.76 7.04
CA LYS A 16 -0.08 1.26 6.96
C LYS A 16 -1.09 0.11 6.97
N LEU A 17 -0.86 -0.90 6.13
CA LEU A 17 -1.72 -2.08 6.05
C LEU A 17 -1.72 -2.87 7.36
N LYS A 18 -0.56 -3.17 7.94
CA LYS A 18 -0.46 -3.85 9.24
C LYS A 18 -1.25 -3.13 10.34
N ARG A 19 -1.14 -1.80 10.43
CA ARG A 19 -1.91 -0.98 11.39
C ARG A 19 -3.42 -1.05 11.17
N THR A 20 -3.86 -1.03 9.91
CA THR A 20 -5.30 -1.17 9.59
C THR A 20 -5.83 -2.56 9.94
N LEU A 21 -5.01 -3.60 9.77
CA LEU A 21 -5.38 -4.98 10.06
C LEU A 21 -5.36 -5.31 11.56
N SER A 22 -4.44 -4.74 12.33
CA SER A 22 -4.37 -4.94 13.79
C SER A 22 -5.61 -4.43 14.54
N GLY A 23 -6.36 -3.51 13.93
CA GLY A 23 -7.66 -3.07 14.45
C GLY A 23 -8.83 -4.01 14.14
N LYS A 24 -8.63 -5.03 13.31
CA LYS A 24 -9.70 -5.92 12.81
C LYS A 24 -9.50 -7.35 13.29
N LEU A 25 -10.59 -7.99 13.73
CA LEU A 25 -10.65 -9.39 14.20
C LEU A 25 -10.08 -10.44 13.21
N ARG A 26 -9.83 -10.06 11.95
CA ARG A 26 -9.25 -10.89 10.89
C ARG A 26 -7.72 -10.97 10.89
N GLU A 27 -7.03 -10.29 11.80
CA GLU A 27 -5.56 -10.27 11.88
C GLU A 27 -4.93 -11.67 11.84
N LYS A 28 -5.60 -12.68 12.42
CA LYS A 28 -5.13 -14.08 12.44
C LYS A 28 -5.17 -14.82 11.09
N PHE A 29 -5.86 -14.29 10.08
CA PHE A 29 -6.06 -14.97 8.79
C PHE A 29 -5.37 -14.27 7.63
N ILE A 30 -4.74 -13.12 7.86
CA ILE A 30 -4.05 -12.38 6.80
C ILE A 30 -2.61 -12.83 6.77
N HIS A 31 -2.32 -13.69 5.81
CA HIS A 31 -1.00 -14.18 5.55
C HIS A 31 -0.06 -13.05 5.08
N ASN A 32 1.23 -13.16 5.45
CA ASN A 32 2.27 -12.16 5.13
C ASN A 32 2.45 -11.94 3.61
N ASP A 33 2.06 -12.91 2.79
CA ASP A 33 2.05 -12.82 1.33
C ASP A 33 1.03 -11.78 0.83
N ILE A 34 -0.17 -11.71 1.44
CA ILE A 34 -1.20 -10.72 1.11
C ILE A 34 -0.68 -9.32 1.44
N ILE A 35 -0.06 -9.16 2.61
CA ILE A 35 0.52 -7.88 3.03
C ILE A 35 1.61 -7.44 2.05
N THR A 36 2.53 -8.34 1.70
CA THR A 36 3.62 -8.07 0.75
C THR A 36 3.08 -7.70 -0.63
N LYS A 37 2.13 -8.48 -1.15
CA LYS A 37 1.55 -8.30 -2.49
C LYS A 37 0.78 -6.98 -2.59
N ARG A 38 -0.08 -6.68 -1.62
CA ARG A 38 -0.85 -5.43 -1.57
C ARG A 38 0.06 -4.21 -1.40
N SER A 39 1.08 -4.29 -0.56
CA SER A 39 2.06 -3.20 -0.39
C SER A 39 2.82 -2.93 -1.67
N ARG A 40 3.25 -3.97 -2.40
CA ARG A 40 3.89 -3.84 -3.71
C ARG A 40 2.97 -3.18 -4.75
N TRP A 41 1.70 -3.57 -4.80
CA TRP A 41 0.71 -2.95 -5.70
C TRP A 41 0.48 -1.48 -5.39
N ALA A 42 0.31 -1.13 -4.11
CA ALA A 42 0.15 0.25 -3.66
C ALA A 42 1.39 1.10 -4.02
N THR A 43 2.61 0.59 -3.80
CA THR A 43 3.84 1.28 -4.20
C THR A 43 3.91 1.53 -5.70
N ASN A 44 3.62 0.51 -6.51
CA ASN A 44 3.61 0.66 -7.97
C ASN A 44 2.58 1.70 -8.42
N ALA A 45 1.40 1.71 -7.82
CA ALA A 45 0.35 2.67 -8.16
C ALA A 45 0.73 4.10 -7.75
N TYR A 46 1.28 4.28 -6.54
CA TYR A 46 1.78 5.56 -6.06
C TYR A 46 2.85 6.12 -7.00
N LEU A 47 3.89 5.34 -7.28
CA LEU A 47 5.01 5.76 -8.12
C LEU A 47 4.61 5.96 -9.58
N GLY A 48 3.69 5.13 -10.09
CA GLY A 48 3.13 5.29 -11.42
C GLY A 48 2.36 6.60 -11.55
N ALA A 49 1.47 6.90 -10.60
CA ALA A 49 0.72 8.15 -10.57
C ALA A 49 1.64 9.37 -10.40
N LEU A 50 2.65 9.28 -9.53
CA LEU A 50 3.61 10.35 -9.30
C LEU A 50 4.44 10.64 -10.56
N THR A 51 4.89 9.59 -11.25
CA THR A 51 5.66 9.72 -12.51
C THR A 51 4.81 10.33 -13.62
N ALA A 52 3.50 10.12 -13.59
CA ALA A 52 2.56 10.76 -14.51
C ALA A 52 2.29 12.25 -14.19
N GLY A 53 2.93 12.82 -13.16
CA GLY A 53 2.82 14.24 -12.81
C GLY A 53 1.62 14.59 -11.93
N ASN A 54 1.01 13.59 -11.27
CA ASN A 54 -0.09 13.84 -10.35
C ASN A 54 0.40 14.36 -8.98
N PRO A 55 -0.43 15.14 -8.25
CA PRO A 55 -0.09 15.57 -6.90
C PRO A 55 -0.01 14.38 -5.94
N GLU A 56 0.84 14.49 -4.91
CA GLU A 56 1.11 13.41 -3.95
C GLU A 56 -0.16 12.92 -3.24
N ASP A 57 -1.07 13.84 -2.88
CA ASP A 57 -2.34 13.49 -2.24
C ASP A 57 -3.20 12.56 -3.11
N TYR A 58 -3.23 12.81 -4.42
CA TYR A 58 -3.95 11.96 -5.37
C TYR A 58 -3.27 10.60 -5.54
N CYS A 59 -1.94 10.59 -5.59
CA CYS A 59 -1.15 9.35 -5.64
C CYS A 59 -1.40 8.49 -4.39
N GLU A 60 -1.43 9.11 -3.22
CA GLU A 60 -1.72 8.46 -1.93
C GLU A 60 -3.15 7.91 -1.89
N GLN A 61 -4.13 8.65 -2.42
CA GLN A 61 -5.52 8.17 -2.51
C GLN A 61 -5.64 6.91 -3.36
N ILE A 62 -5.05 6.89 -4.56
CA ILE A 62 -5.03 5.71 -5.44
C ILE A 62 -4.37 4.52 -4.74
N ALA A 63 -3.17 4.73 -4.20
CA ALA A 63 -2.41 3.68 -3.53
C ALA A 63 -3.15 3.12 -2.32
N THR A 64 -3.82 3.98 -1.55
CA THR A 64 -4.62 3.58 -0.38
C THR A 64 -5.85 2.78 -0.78
N SER A 65 -6.54 3.17 -1.85
CA SER A 65 -7.67 2.42 -2.39
C SER A 65 -7.26 0.99 -2.75
N ILE A 66 -6.13 0.83 -3.44
CA ILE A 66 -5.58 -0.50 -3.82
C ILE A 66 -5.13 -1.30 -2.58
N LEU A 67 -4.51 -0.62 -1.61
CA LEU A 67 -3.99 -1.23 -0.38
C LEU A 67 -5.09 -1.85 0.47
N LEU A 68 -6.25 -1.17 0.55
CA LEU A 68 -7.36 -1.50 1.44
C LEU A 68 -8.55 -2.15 0.74
N ASP A 69 -8.51 -2.26 -0.59
CA ASP A 69 -9.56 -2.89 -1.38
C ASP A 69 -9.92 -4.29 -0.87
N GLY A 70 -11.21 -4.48 -0.57
CA GLY A 70 -11.78 -5.71 -0.01
C GLY A 70 -11.49 -5.96 1.47
N LEU A 71 -10.77 -5.07 2.17
CA LEU A 71 -10.49 -5.18 3.61
C LEU A 71 -11.45 -4.36 4.48
N ASP A 72 -12.10 -3.33 3.92
CA ASP A 72 -13.08 -2.46 4.59
C ASP A 72 -14.54 -2.95 4.47
N ARG A 73 -14.78 -4.18 3.99
CA ARG A 73 -16.11 -4.80 3.90
C ARG A 73 -16.31 -5.93 4.91
#